data_AF-A0A2V6JJ75-F1
#
_entry.id   AF-A0A2V6JJ75-F1
#
_cell.length_a   1.000
_cell.length_b   1.000
_cell.length_c   1.000
_cell.angle_alpha   90.00
_cell.angle_beta   90.00
_cell.angle_gamma   90.00
#
_symmetry.space_group_name_H-M   'P 1'
#
loop_
_entity.id
_entity.type
_entity.pdbx_description
1 polymer ?
#
loop_
_entity_poly.entity_id
_entity_poly.type
_entity_poly.pdbx_seq_one_letter_code
_entity_poly.pdbx_strand_id
1 'polypeptide(L)'
;MKIQRHRPDNSDRSSRGQHQPSRFNLAAVALGVSLLLLLGSGWLKSGGLKLAISGIAAVLLAGALVKIFRDLNFSSPRLLNGSPRQLAWIRILVCLTAFVFTVIEDLPSFSSLPAAMQNRHQLFHLLTILPGPSTLLSTPYLLGALQWTTATLLFLGLIGFQTRTTLFLGGLGFFLIQAILRNYSYLFHAGLVPLYLLLVISWTPCAATWSVDRWLNRRKPQPSARLIGFSVYACYAVMAVIYFVSGLSKLRESGLDWFRGENIEQKLVMDALEPIFLDYKWKASLWLVQHHAPDYIFAIIGAIGLIVELGYISVLFSRTARIIMPAAAFGVHLGILLFQHILFLDLLVLQFIFLEVDRILIFLQRHFWPECRIRDVCSLSGRLGLAHRILPA
;
A
#
# COMPACT_ATOMS: atom_id res chain seq x y z
N MET A 1 23.83 34.98 60.49
CA MET A 1 23.19 33.80 59.86
C MET A 1 23.77 33.63 58.46
N LYS A 2 24.73 32.71 58.28
CA LYS A 2 25.48 32.52 57.01
C LYS A 2 24.74 31.48 56.15
N ILE A 3 24.25 31.91 54.99
CA ILE A 3 23.59 31.03 54.01
C ILE A 3 24.67 30.29 53.23
N GLN A 4 24.87 29.01 53.54
CA GLN A 4 25.67 28.09 52.73
C GLN A 4 24.94 27.79 51.42
N ARG A 5 25.49 28.27 50.30
CA ARG A 5 25.08 27.85 48.96
C ARG A 5 25.83 26.56 48.60
N HIS A 6 25.11 25.43 48.58
CA HIS A 6 25.62 24.20 47.98
C HIS A 6 25.66 24.36 46.46
N ARG A 7 26.87 24.35 45.91
CA ARG A 7 27.16 24.26 44.48
C ARG A 7 27.13 22.77 44.13
N PRO A 8 26.26 22.28 43.23
CA PRO A 8 26.31 20.89 42.79
C PRO A 8 27.55 20.69 41.93
N ASP A 9 28.38 19.73 42.34
CA ASP A 9 29.57 19.30 41.64
C ASP A 9 29.17 18.69 40.28
N ASN A 10 29.77 19.19 39.21
CA ASN A 10 29.41 18.87 37.82
C ASN A 10 30.55 18.08 37.17
N SER A 11 31.04 17.05 37.87
CA SER A 11 32.11 16.16 37.42
C SER A 11 31.58 14.75 37.23
N ASP A 12 30.93 14.47 36.10
CA ASP A 12 30.87 13.12 35.48
C ASP A 12 30.03 13.10 34.19
N ARG A 13 30.43 13.87 33.17
CA ARG A 13 29.82 13.79 31.83
C ARG A 13 30.80 13.64 30.67
N SER A 14 32.04 13.27 30.94
CA SER A 14 33.02 12.90 29.91
C SER A 14 33.38 11.43 30.03
N SER A 15 32.89 10.58 29.11
CA SER A 15 33.46 9.28 28.67
C SER A 15 32.45 8.13 28.40
N ARG A 16 31.23 8.42 27.93
CA ARG A 16 30.43 7.42 27.18
C ARG A 16 30.22 7.80 25.72
N GLY A 17 31.28 8.30 25.10
CA GLY A 17 31.47 8.19 23.65
C GLY A 17 31.96 6.78 23.32
N GLN A 18 31.13 5.76 23.56
CA GLN A 18 31.40 4.44 22.98
C GLN A 18 31.24 4.60 21.48
N HIS A 19 32.38 4.65 20.78
CA HIS A 19 32.48 4.27 19.37
C HIS A 19 31.78 2.91 19.22
N GLN A 20 30.49 2.95 18.85
CA GLN A 20 29.76 1.76 18.45
C GLN A 20 30.17 1.53 16.99
N PRO A 21 31.09 0.60 16.72
CA PRO A 21 31.63 0.44 15.38
C PRO A 21 30.54 -0.12 14.47
N SER A 22 30.24 0.62 13.40
CA SER A 22 29.84 0.18 12.05
C SER A 22 28.89 -1.02 11.85
N ARG A 23 28.11 -1.46 12.84
CA ARG A 23 27.12 -2.55 12.68
C ARG A 23 26.08 -2.26 11.59
N PHE A 24 25.86 -0.98 11.31
CA PHE A 24 25.02 -0.50 10.21
C PHE A 24 25.56 -0.89 8.82
N ASN A 25 26.87 -1.06 8.65
CA ASN A 25 27.47 -1.37 7.35
C ASN A 25 27.15 -2.78 6.87
N LEU A 26 27.14 -3.80 7.73
CA LEU A 26 26.87 -5.19 7.31
C LEU A 26 25.43 -5.37 6.80
N ALA A 27 24.45 -4.72 7.42
CA ALA A 27 23.06 -4.81 7.00
C ALA A 27 22.82 -4.03 5.70
N ALA A 28 23.43 -2.86 5.56
CA ALA A 28 23.38 -2.07 4.33
C ALA A 28 24.10 -2.76 3.16
N VAL A 29 25.25 -3.41 3.41
CA VAL A 29 25.96 -4.22 2.42
C VAL A 29 25.12 -5.43 2.01
N ALA A 30 24.55 -6.17 2.98
CA ALA A 30 23.67 -7.29 2.68
C ALA A 30 22.43 -6.86 1.87
N LEU A 31 21.83 -5.71 2.20
CA LEU A 31 20.74 -5.10 1.43
C LEU A 31 21.18 -4.79 0.00
N GLY A 32 22.32 -4.10 -0.17
CA GLY A 32 22.87 -3.72 -1.47
C GLY A 32 23.18 -4.94 -2.34
N VAL A 33 23.84 -5.96 -1.77
CA VAL A 33 24.14 -7.22 -2.46
C VAL A 33 22.84 -7.93 -2.86
N SER A 34 21.84 -7.99 -1.98
CA SER A 34 20.55 -8.63 -2.29
C SER A 34 19.81 -7.92 -3.42
N LEU A 35 19.78 -6.59 -3.40
CA LEU A 35 19.17 -5.80 -4.47
C LEU A 35 19.91 -5.97 -5.80
N LEU A 36 21.24 -5.98 -5.78
CA LEU A 36 22.07 -6.24 -6.98
C LEU A 36 21.85 -7.65 -7.53
N LEU A 37 21.73 -8.66 -6.67
CA LEU A 37 21.43 -10.03 -7.09
C LEU A 37 20.03 -10.17 -7.69
N LEU A 38 19.02 -9.50 -7.11
CA LEU A 38 17.66 -9.46 -7.65
C LEU A 38 17.59 -8.70 -8.99
N LEU A 39 18.27 -7.56 -9.08
CA LEU A 39 18.40 -6.82 -10.33
C LEU A 39 19.11 -7.66 -11.40
N GLY A 40 20.25 -8.24 -11.03
CA GLY A 40 21.07 -9.11 -11.89
C GLY A 40 20.31 -10.36 -12.37
N SER A 41 19.54 -11.01 -11.50
CA SER A 41 18.72 -12.16 -11.88
C SER A 41 17.61 -11.79 -12.86
N GLY A 42 17.16 -10.53 -12.85
CA GLY A 42 16.25 -9.97 -13.84
C GLY A 42 16.80 -10.04 -15.28
N TRP A 43 18.13 -9.98 -15.45
CA TRP A 43 18.82 -10.07 -16.75
C TRP A 43 19.08 -11.49 -17.22
N LEU A 44 18.90 -12.49 -16.35
CA LEU A 44 19.03 -13.89 -16.74
C LEU A 44 17.78 -14.35 -17.51
N LYS A 45 18.03 -15.09 -18.60
CA LYS A 45 17.00 -15.91 -19.27
C LYS A 45 16.44 -16.93 -18.26
N SER A 46 15.18 -17.32 -18.43
CA SER A 46 14.49 -18.25 -17.53
C SER A 46 15.29 -19.55 -17.29
N GLY A 47 15.35 -20.04 -16.05
CA GLY A 47 16.04 -21.29 -15.72
C GLY A 47 16.31 -21.47 -14.22
N GLY A 48 16.86 -22.63 -13.84
CA GLY A 48 17.18 -22.98 -12.44
C GLY A 48 18.15 -22.01 -11.77
N LEU A 49 19.11 -21.46 -12.52
CA LEU A 49 20.06 -20.46 -12.02
C LEU A 49 19.36 -19.15 -11.61
N LYS A 50 18.39 -18.68 -12.41
CA LYS A 50 17.60 -17.49 -12.09
C LYS A 50 16.79 -17.67 -10.80
N LEU A 51 16.19 -18.85 -10.62
CA LEU A 51 15.47 -19.22 -9.42
C LEU A 51 16.39 -19.28 -8.19
N ALA A 52 17.55 -19.93 -8.31
CA ALA A 52 18.52 -20.03 -7.23
C ALA A 52 19.04 -18.66 -6.78
N ILE A 53 19.46 -17.81 -7.71
CA ILE A 53 19.95 -16.46 -7.41
C ILE A 53 18.84 -15.61 -6.78
N SER A 54 17.62 -15.65 -7.34
CA SER A 54 16.49 -14.90 -6.80
C SER A 54 16.10 -15.37 -5.40
N GLY A 55 16.16 -16.69 -5.15
CA GLY A 55 15.88 -17.29 -3.83
C GLY A 55 16.91 -16.87 -2.78
N ILE A 56 18.20 -16.98 -3.08
CA ILE A 56 19.28 -16.53 -2.18
C ILE A 56 19.14 -15.03 -1.90
N ALA A 57 18.93 -14.23 -2.94
CA ALA A 57 18.78 -12.79 -2.81
C ALA A 57 17.55 -12.40 -1.98
N ALA A 58 16.43 -13.13 -2.11
CA ALA A 58 15.25 -12.91 -1.28
C ALA A 58 15.50 -13.21 0.21
N VAL A 59 16.23 -14.29 0.52
CA VAL A 59 16.59 -14.64 1.91
C VAL A 59 17.53 -13.60 2.52
N LEU A 60 18.55 -13.19 1.77
CA LEU A 60 19.49 -12.14 2.20
C LEU A 60 18.76 -10.79 2.39
N LEU A 61 17.84 -10.45 1.48
CA LEU A 61 17.01 -9.25 1.57
C LEU A 61 16.15 -9.30 2.84
N ALA A 62 15.47 -10.41 3.11
CA ALA A 62 14.65 -10.58 4.30
C ALA A 62 15.47 -10.43 5.58
N GLY A 63 16.64 -11.09 5.65
CA GLY A 63 17.55 -10.98 6.79
C GLY A 63 18.08 -9.55 7.01
N ALA A 64 18.49 -8.88 5.93
CA ALA A 64 18.94 -7.49 5.97
C ALA A 64 17.83 -6.55 6.43
N LEU A 65 16.62 -6.70 5.90
CA LEU A 65 15.45 -5.92 6.28
C LEU A 65 15.10 -6.15 7.75
N VAL A 66 15.04 -7.39 8.24
CA VAL A 66 14.77 -7.68 9.66
C VAL A 66 15.79 -7.00 10.56
N LYS A 67 17.08 -7.03 10.19
CA LYS A 67 18.14 -6.38 10.96
C LYS A 67 18.03 -4.86 10.91
N ILE A 68 17.86 -4.26 9.73
CA ILE A 68 17.65 -2.83 9.56
C ILE A 68 16.43 -2.37 10.35
N PHE A 69 15.31 -3.09 10.26
CA PHE A 69 14.11 -2.75 11.03
C PHE A 69 14.28 -2.96 12.53
N ARG A 70 15.15 -3.86 13.02
CA ARG A 70 15.46 -3.94 14.46
C ARG A 70 16.29 -2.74 14.93
N ASP A 71 17.24 -2.30 14.12
CA ASP A 71 18.21 -1.26 14.47
C ASP A 71 17.70 0.16 14.15
N LEU A 72 16.71 0.30 13.27
CA LEU A 72 16.09 1.58 12.95
C LEU A 72 15.43 2.15 14.21
N ASN A 73 15.93 3.30 14.64
CA ASN A 73 15.32 4.05 15.72
C ASN A 73 14.01 4.69 15.22
N PHE A 74 12.91 3.92 15.26
CA PHE A 74 11.56 4.42 14.93
C PHE A 74 11.06 5.51 15.89
N SER A 75 11.87 5.94 16.85
CA SER A 75 11.63 7.16 17.64
C SER A 75 11.82 8.43 16.81
N SER A 76 12.37 8.32 15.60
CA SER A 76 12.42 9.42 14.65
C SER A 76 11.02 10.02 14.43
N PRO A 77 10.84 11.34 14.59
CA PRO A 77 9.57 12.03 14.34
C PRO A 77 8.98 11.78 12.95
N ARG A 78 9.79 11.30 11.99
CA ARG A 78 9.36 10.99 10.62
C ARG A 78 8.47 9.73 10.55
N LEU A 79 8.75 8.74 11.40
CA LEU A 79 8.08 7.42 11.46
C LEU A 79 6.89 7.39 12.43
N LEU A 80 6.76 8.40 13.30
CA LEU A 80 5.69 8.53 14.29
C LEU A 80 4.40 9.19 13.78
N ASN A 81 4.32 9.54 12.49
CA ASN A 81 3.21 10.34 11.93
C ASN A 81 1.94 9.54 11.61
N GLY A 82 1.71 8.40 12.27
CA GLY A 82 0.51 7.57 12.08
C GLY A 82 -0.42 7.66 13.28
N SER A 83 -1.72 7.75 13.03
CA SER A 83 -2.75 7.62 14.06
C SER A 83 -3.50 6.29 13.91
N PRO A 84 -4.15 5.77 14.98
CA PRO A 84 -5.00 4.59 14.86
C PRO A 84 -6.09 4.76 13.81
N ARG A 85 -6.63 5.99 13.67
CA ARG A 85 -7.66 6.34 12.69
C ARG A 85 -7.13 6.26 11.26
N GLN A 86 -5.90 6.72 11.03
CA GLN A 86 -5.25 6.55 9.73
C GLN A 86 -5.13 5.07 9.36
N LEU A 87 -4.68 4.23 10.29
CA LEU A 87 -4.52 2.80 10.01
C LEU A 87 -5.87 2.09 9.78
N ALA A 88 -6.92 2.49 10.50
CA ALA A 88 -8.27 1.99 10.25
C ALA A 88 -8.82 2.46 8.89
N TRP A 89 -8.54 3.69 8.48
CA TRP A 89 -8.86 4.21 7.14
C TRP A 89 -8.18 3.41 6.02
N ILE A 90 -6.88 3.14 6.16
CA ILE A 90 -6.14 2.30 5.22
C ILE A 90 -6.81 0.93 5.11
N ARG A 91 -7.11 0.28 6.24
CA ARG A 91 -7.82 -1.01 6.24
C ARG A 91 -9.14 -0.94 5.49
N ILE A 92 -9.97 0.08 5.74
CA ILE A 92 -11.27 0.24 5.07
C ILE A 92 -11.08 0.36 3.56
N LEU A 93 -10.19 1.26 3.09
CA LEU A 93 -9.94 1.45 1.66
C LEU A 93 -9.39 0.18 1.00
N VAL A 94 -8.41 -0.49 1.63
CA VAL A 94 -7.81 -1.72 1.10
C VAL A 94 -8.84 -2.84 0.99
N CYS A 95 -9.65 -3.05 2.03
CA CYS A 95 -10.68 -4.08 2.02
C CYS A 95 -11.80 -3.74 1.05
N LEU A 96 -12.20 -2.45 0.96
CA LEU A 96 -13.22 -1.99 0.02
C LEU A 96 -12.78 -2.22 -1.41
N THR A 97 -11.55 -1.82 -1.76
CA THR A 97 -11.00 -2.06 -3.10
C THR A 97 -10.96 -3.55 -3.41
N ALA A 98 -10.39 -4.39 -2.54
CA ALA A 98 -10.33 -5.83 -2.77
C ALA A 98 -11.73 -6.47 -2.86
N PHE A 99 -12.67 -6.02 -2.04
CA PHE A 99 -14.06 -6.46 -2.07
C PHE A 99 -14.72 -6.12 -3.41
N VAL A 100 -14.59 -4.87 -3.87
CA VAL A 100 -15.14 -4.41 -5.16
C VAL A 100 -14.58 -5.23 -6.31
N PHE A 101 -13.26 -5.44 -6.37
CA PHE A 101 -12.66 -6.34 -7.35
C PHE A 101 -13.24 -7.76 -7.26
N THR A 102 -13.42 -8.30 -6.06
CA THR A 102 -13.95 -9.66 -5.90
C THR A 102 -15.40 -9.78 -6.38
N VAL A 103 -16.24 -8.76 -6.21
CA VAL A 103 -17.67 -8.84 -6.54
C VAL A 103 -18.01 -8.45 -7.98
N ILE A 104 -17.16 -7.63 -8.63
CA ILE A 104 -17.37 -7.24 -10.04
C ILE A 104 -16.99 -8.38 -10.99
N GLU A 105 -16.03 -9.21 -10.62
CA GLU A 105 -15.59 -10.35 -11.43
C GLU A 105 -16.63 -11.48 -11.47
N ASP A 106 -16.82 -12.12 -12.62
CA ASP A 106 -17.65 -13.32 -12.77
C ASP A 106 -16.77 -14.57 -12.73
N LEU A 107 -16.23 -14.89 -11.56
CA LEU A 107 -15.31 -16.01 -11.40
C LEU A 107 -15.93 -17.37 -11.81
N PRO A 108 -17.21 -17.70 -11.53
CA PRO A 108 -17.84 -18.93 -11.99
C PRO A 108 -17.76 -19.15 -13.50
N SER A 109 -17.86 -18.10 -14.32
CA SER A 109 -17.79 -18.24 -15.78
C SER A 109 -16.46 -18.83 -16.27
N PHE A 110 -15.38 -18.69 -15.50
CA PHE A 110 -14.06 -19.23 -15.87
C PHE A 110 -14.05 -20.75 -15.95
N SER A 111 -15.02 -21.46 -15.38
CA SER A 111 -15.13 -22.92 -15.57
C SER A 111 -15.52 -23.34 -16.98
N SER A 112 -16.06 -22.42 -17.79
CA SER A 112 -16.37 -22.67 -19.20
C SER A 112 -15.20 -22.37 -20.14
N LEU A 113 -14.11 -21.77 -19.65
CA LEU A 113 -12.97 -21.42 -20.47
C LEU A 113 -12.15 -22.66 -20.85
N PRO A 114 -11.73 -22.80 -22.12
CA PRO A 114 -10.88 -23.90 -22.54
C PRO A 114 -9.55 -23.92 -21.76
N ALA A 115 -9.11 -25.11 -21.33
CA ALA A 115 -7.82 -25.28 -20.67
C ALA A 115 -6.62 -24.81 -21.53
N ALA A 116 -6.80 -24.76 -22.85
CA ALA A 116 -5.79 -24.24 -23.78
C ALA A 116 -5.51 -22.73 -23.62
N MET A 117 -6.44 -21.97 -23.02
CA MET A 117 -6.25 -20.54 -22.73
C MET A 117 -5.40 -20.29 -21.46
N GLN A 118 -5.02 -21.34 -20.73
CA GLN A 118 -4.26 -21.19 -19.49
C GLN A 118 -2.79 -20.86 -19.76
N ASN A 119 -2.32 -19.77 -19.16
CA ASN A 119 -0.94 -19.32 -19.19
C ASN A 119 -0.06 -20.14 -18.25
N ARG A 120 0.49 -21.25 -18.77
CA ARG A 120 1.30 -22.24 -18.00
C ARG A 120 2.60 -21.71 -17.38
N HIS A 121 3.04 -20.49 -17.68
CA HIS A 121 4.31 -19.93 -17.19
C HIS A 121 4.20 -19.20 -15.84
N GLN A 122 3.02 -19.16 -15.23
CA GLN A 122 2.76 -18.32 -14.05
C GLN A 122 2.81 -19.10 -12.73
N LEU A 123 2.81 -18.35 -11.62
CA LEU A 123 2.78 -18.85 -10.24
C LEU A 123 1.60 -19.80 -9.97
N PHE A 124 0.53 -19.70 -10.76
CA PHE A 124 -0.61 -20.61 -10.73
C PHE A 124 -0.23 -22.06 -11.10
N HIS A 125 0.83 -22.27 -11.90
CA HIS A 125 1.35 -23.61 -12.16
C HIS A 125 1.79 -24.31 -10.86
N LEU A 126 2.32 -23.56 -9.88
CA LEU A 126 2.64 -24.14 -8.57
C LEU A 126 1.39 -24.61 -7.83
N LEU A 127 0.28 -23.89 -7.99
CA LEU A 127 -0.99 -24.30 -7.41
C LEU A 127 -1.50 -25.57 -8.08
N THR A 128 -1.32 -25.75 -9.40
CA THR A 128 -1.72 -26.98 -10.12
C THR A 128 -0.97 -28.26 -9.69
N ILE A 129 0.15 -28.12 -8.96
CA ILE A 129 0.86 -29.27 -8.37
C ILE A 129 0.09 -29.82 -7.16
N LEU A 130 -0.70 -28.98 -6.48
CA LEU A 130 -1.52 -29.41 -5.35
C LEU A 130 -2.74 -30.21 -5.87
N PRO A 131 -3.28 -31.14 -5.09
CA PRO A 131 -4.54 -31.81 -5.43
C PRO A 131 -5.73 -30.84 -5.32
N GLY A 132 -6.66 -30.88 -6.28
CA GLY A 132 -7.91 -30.10 -6.25
C GLY A 132 -8.07 -28.88 -7.18
N PRO A 133 -7.02 -28.17 -7.66
CA PRO A 133 -7.16 -27.02 -8.55
C PRO A 133 -7.87 -27.33 -9.86
N SER A 134 -7.66 -28.51 -10.44
CA SER A 134 -8.36 -28.93 -11.66
C SER A 134 -9.87 -29.02 -11.42
N THR A 135 -10.29 -29.64 -10.32
CA THR A 135 -11.69 -29.74 -9.90
C THR A 135 -12.28 -28.37 -9.56
N LEU A 136 -11.51 -27.51 -8.86
CA LEU A 136 -11.92 -26.14 -8.56
C LEU A 136 -12.20 -25.37 -9.85
N LEU A 137 -11.28 -25.40 -10.81
CA LEU A 137 -11.39 -24.68 -12.07
C LEU A 137 -12.49 -25.23 -12.98
N SER A 138 -12.81 -26.53 -12.93
CA SER A 138 -13.85 -27.12 -13.76
C SER A 138 -15.26 -27.03 -13.17
N THR A 139 -15.40 -26.56 -11.92
CA THR A 139 -16.68 -26.56 -11.20
C THR A 139 -17.15 -25.14 -10.88
N PRO A 140 -18.20 -24.62 -11.54
CA PRO A 140 -18.67 -23.24 -11.34
C PRO A 140 -19.10 -22.95 -9.90
N TYR A 141 -19.71 -23.93 -9.23
CA TYR A 141 -20.14 -23.79 -7.83
C TYR A 141 -18.97 -23.61 -6.86
N LEU A 142 -17.83 -24.27 -7.11
CA LEU A 142 -16.64 -24.14 -6.25
C LEU A 142 -15.97 -22.77 -6.44
N LEU A 143 -15.93 -22.27 -7.68
CA LEU A 143 -15.47 -20.90 -7.97
C LEU A 143 -16.40 -19.86 -7.34
N GLY A 144 -17.72 -20.04 -7.43
CA GLY A 144 -18.69 -19.18 -6.78
C GLY A 144 -18.55 -19.19 -5.25
N ALA A 145 -18.34 -20.37 -4.66
CA ALA A 145 -18.09 -20.50 -3.23
C ALA A 145 -16.80 -19.78 -2.81
N LEU A 146 -15.70 -19.92 -3.57
CA LEU A 146 -14.46 -19.20 -3.34
C LEU A 146 -14.67 -17.68 -3.40
N GLN A 147 -15.37 -17.19 -4.43
CA GLN A 147 -15.65 -15.77 -4.63
C GLN A 147 -16.46 -15.19 -3.47
N TRP A 148 -17.61 -15.77 -3.15
CA TRP A 148 -18.50 -15.24 -2.11
C TRP A 148 -17.93 -15.40 -0.70
N THR A 149 -17.18 -16.46 -0.43
CA THR A 149 -16.45 -16.61 0.84
C THR A 149 -15.39 -15.52 0.97
N THR A 150 -14.61 -15.27 -0.09
CA THR A 150 -13.60 -14.21 -0.10
C THR A 150 -14.23 -12.84 0.07
N ALA A 151 -15.29 -12.53 -0.67
CA ALA A 151 -16.03 -11.27 -0.56
C ALA A 151 -16.56 -11.06 0.87
N THR A 152 -17.13 -12.09 1.49
CA THR A 152 -17.61 -12.05 2.87
C THR A 152 -16.47 -11.76 3.85
N LEU A 153 -15.34 -12.47 3.72
CA LEU A 153 -14.17 -12.25 4.57
C LEU A 153 -13.61 -10.83 4.42
N LEU A 154 -13.53 -10.31 3.20
CA LEU A 154 -13.08 -8.94 2.93
C LEU A 154 -14.06 -7.89 3.49
N PHE A 155 -15.38 -8.14 3.40
CA PHE A 155 -16.39 -7.28 4.01
C PHE A 155 -16.28 -7.28 5.55
N LEU A 156 -16.11 -8.45 6.17
CA LEU A 156 -15.86 -8.55 7.61
C LEU A 156 -14.53 -7.86 7.99
N GLY A 157 -13.51 -7.99 7.15
CA GLY A 157 -12.24 -7.27 7.22
C GLY A 157 -12.40 -5.76 7.09
N LEU A 158 -13.37 -5.27 6.31
CA LEU A 158 -13.73 -3.85 6.11
C LEU A 158 -14.44 -3.25 7.32
N ILE A 159 -15.36 -3.96 7.96
CA ILE A 159 -16.01 -3.50 9.20
C ILE A 159 -15.16 -3.77 10.45
N GLY A 160 -14.15 -4.62 10.32
CA GLY A 160 -13.16 -4.89 11.37
C GLY A 160 -13.69 -5.87 12.40
N PHE A 161 -14.30 -6.96 11.93
CA PHE A 161 -14.75 -8.08 12.74
C PHE A 161 -13.79 -9.26 12.59
N GLN A 162 -13.31 -9.79 13.71
CA GLN A 162 -12.24 -10.79 13.77
C GLN A 162 -11.06 -10.44 12.84
N THR A 163 -10.66 -9.17 12.87
CA THR A 163 -9.93 -8.48 11.81
C THR A 163 -8.68 -9.23 11.35
N ARG A 164 -7.90 -9.82 12.26
CA ARG A 164 -6.69 -10.57 11.88
C ARG A 164 -7.01 -11.81 11.04
N THR A 165 -7.99 -12.59 11.49
CA THR A 165 -8.40 -13.82 10.82
C THR A 165 -9.06 -13.50 9.48
N THR A 166 -9.96 -12.52 9.45
CA THR A 166 -10.70 -12.14 8.24
C THR A 166 -9.80 -11.48 7.20
N LEU A 167 -8.83 -10.64 7.60
CA LEU A 167 -7.84 -10.08 6.66
C LEU A 167 -6.88 -11.15 6.13
N PHE A 168 -6.40 -12.07 6.97
CA PHE A 168 -5.49 -13.11 6.52
C PHE A 168 -6.18 -14.09 5.56
N LEU A 169 -7.33 -14.64 5.95
CA LEU A 169 -8.09 -15.58 5.11
C LEU A 169 -8.68 -14.88 3.88
N GLY A 170 -9.19 -13.66 4.03
CA GLY A 170 -9.68 -12.85 2.90
C GLY A 170 -8.56 -12.47 1.93
N GLY A 171 -7.36 -12.15 2.44
CA GLY A 171 -6.17 -11.92 1.63
C GLY A 171 -5.71 -13.17 0.86
N LEU A 172 -5.77 -14.35 1.49
CA LEU A 172 -5.48 -15.62 0.83
C LEU A 172 -6.51 -15.96 -0.25
N GLY A 173 -7.80 -15.78 0.04
CA GLY A 173 -8.88 -15.95 -0.94
C GLY A 173 -8.70 -15.00 -2.12
N PHE A 174 -8.44 -13.72 -1.84
CA PHE A 174 -8.21 -12.70 -2.86
C PHE A 174 -6.97 -13.01 -3.71
N PHE A 175 -5.88 -13.48 -3.09
CA PHE A 175 -4.70 -13.98 -3.80
C PHE A 175 -5.06 -15.10 -4.79
N LEU A 176 -5.83 -16.09 -4.35
CA LEU A 176 -6.24 -17.21 -5.22
C LEU A 176 -7.08 -16.73 -6.39
N ILE A 177 -8.07 -15.87 -6.15
CA ILE A 177 -8.90 -15.27 -7.22
C ILE A 177 -8.01 -14.53 -8.22
N GLN A 178 -7.16 -13.64 -7.72
CA GLN A 178 -6.23 -12.86 -8.55
C GLN A 178 -5.25 -13.73 -9.35
N ALA A 179 -4.89 -14.90 -8.84
CA ALA A 179 -4.05 -15.87 -9.53
C ALA A 179 -4.84 -16.65 -10.60
N ILE A 180 -6.10 -17.01 -10.34
CA ILE A 180 -6.99 -17.64 -11.32
C ILE A 180 -7.22 -16.70 -12.51
N LEU A 181 -7.59 -15.44 -12.25
CA LEU A 181 -7.87 -14.47 -13.32
C LEU A 181 -6.66 -14.33 -14.26
N ARG A 182 -5.46 -14.14 -13.69
CA ARG A 182 -4.20 -14.03 -14.45
C ARG A 182 -3.78 -15.30 -15.19
N ASN A 183 -4.26 -16.47 -14.73
CA ASN A 183 -4.01 -17.72 -15.43
C ASN A 183 -4.73 -17.76 -16.78
N TYR A 184 -5.86 -17.05 -16.95
CA TYR A 184 -6.63 -17.02 -18.20
C TYR A 184 -6.56 -15.70 -18.97
N SER A 185 -5.97 -14.67 -18.37
CA SER A 185 -5.87 -13.33 -18.97
C SER A 185 -4.42 -12.93 -19.26
N TYR A 186 -4.26 -11.77 -19.91
CA TYR A 186 -2.98 -11.08 -19.98
C TYR A 186 -2.46 -10.74 -18.58
N LEU A 187 -1.13 -10.58 -18.47
CA LEU A 187 -0.45 -10.16 -17.25
C LEU A 187 -0.77 -8.70 -16.92
N PHE A 188 -1.96 -8.44 -16.36
CA PHE A 188 -2.31 -7.12 -15.85
C PHE A 188 -1.98 -6.99 -14.37
N HIS A 189 -1.57 -5.78 -13.96
CA HIS A 189 -1.12 -5.49 -12.60
C HIS A 189 -2.26 -5.03 -11.67
N ALA A 190 -3.46 -4.80 -12.19
CA ALA A 190 -4.62 -4.37 -11.42
C ALA A 190 -4.97 -5.35 -10.29
N GLY A 191 -5.16 -4.83 -9.08
CA GLY A 191 -5.48 -5.63 -7.90
C GLY A 191 -4.28 -6.29 -7.23
N LEU A 192 -3.03 -6.10 -7.69
CA LEU A 192 -1.84 -6.54 -6.93
C LEU A 192 -1.56 -5.65 -5.72
N VAL A 193 -1.82 -4.35 -5.84
CA VAL A 193 -1.61 -3.40 -4.73
C VAL A 193 -2.45 -3.73 -3.50
N PRO A 194 -3.78 -3.93 -3.60
CA PRO A 194 -4.59 -4.32 -2.45
C PRO A 194 -4.15 -5.67 -1.88
N LEU A 195 -3.68 -6.62 -2.70
CA LEU A 195 -3.11 -7.88 -2.21
C LEU A 195 -1.87 -7.64 -1.31
N TYR A 196 -0.91 -6.84 -1.75
CA TYR A 196 0.28 -6.53 -0.94
C TYR A 196 -0.08 -5.76 0.32
N LEU A 197 -1.05 -4.86 0.24
CA LEU A 197 -1.52 -4.13 1.42
C LEU A 197 -2.26 -5.04 2.39
N LEU A 198 -3.16 -5.92 1.92
CA LEU A 198 -3.87 -6.93 2.74
C LEU A 198 -2.88 -7.81 3.50
N LEU A 199 -1.80 -8.23 2.83
CA LEU A 199 -0.68 -8.89 3.44
C LEU A 199 -0.20 -8.01 4.61
N VAL A 200 0.39 -6.84 4.35
CA VAL A 200 0.93 -5.96 5.40
C VAL A 200 -0.07 -5.72 6.55
N ILE A 201 -1.30 -5.31 6.27
CA ILE A 201 -2.24 -4.88 7.31
C ILE A 201 -2.74 -6.03 8.19
N SER A 202 -2.71 -7.29 7.72
CA SER A 202 -3.11 -8.46 8.52
C SER A 202 -2.21 -8.68 9.76
N TRP A 203 -0.97 -8.18 9.72
CA TRP A 203 -0.02 -8.19 10.85
C TRP A 203 0.04 -6.89 11.65
N THR A 204 -0.81 -5.91 11.33
CA THR A 204 -0.83 -4.59 12.01
C THR A 204 -2.00 -4.48 12.99
N PRO A 205 -1.96 -3.55 13.96
CA PRO A 205 -3.10 -3.28 14.84
C PRO A 205 -4.16 -2.38 14.16
N CYS A 206 -4.55 -2.68 12.92
CA CYS A 206 -5.48 -1.90 12.11
C CYS A 206 -6.94 -1.90 12.62
N ALA A 207 -7.23 -2.76 13.60
CA ALA A 207 -8.51 -2.82 14.32
C ALA A 207 -8.53 -1.96 15.60
N ALA A 208 -7.52 -1.12 15.86
CA ALA A 208 -7.44 -0.34 17.11
C ALA A 208 -8.53 0.74 17.26
N THR A 209 -9.15 1.16 16.15
CA THR A 209 -10.30 2.07 16.08
C THR A 209 -11.16 1.75 14.86
N TRP A 210 -12.38 2.30 14.81
CA TRP A 210 -13.36 2.12 13.74
C TRP A 210 -13.51 0.66 13.29
N SER A 211 -13.63 -0.23 14.27
CA SER A 211 -13.78 -1.66 14.05
C SER A 211 -14.82 -2.22 15.03
N VAL A 212 -15.53 -3.24 14.59
CA VAL A 212 -16.42 -4.02 15.46
C VAL A 212 -15.62 -4.65 16.60
N ASP A 213 -14.40 -5.15 16.33
CA ASP A 213 -13.50 -5.69 17.34
C ASP A 213 -13.20 -4.71 18.49
N ARG A 214 -12.97 -3.43 18.17
CA ARG A 214 -12.74 -2.38 19.17
C ARG A 214 -14.00 -2.05 19.93
N TRP A 215 -15.14 -2.01 19.24
CA TRP A 215 -16.44 -1.75 19.85
C TRP A 215 -16.81 -2.83 20.88
N LEU A 216 -16.55 -4.10 20.56
CA LEU A 216 -16.75 -5.25 21.47
C LEU A 216 -15.70 -5.28 22.60
N ASN A 217 -14.46 -4.88 22.33
CA ASN A 217 -13.35 -4.94 23.29
C ASN A 217 -12.83 -3.56 23.71
N ARG A 218 -13.71 -2.67 24.19
CA ARG A 218 -13.35 -1.27 24.54
C ARG A 218 -12.26 -1.16 25.61
N ARG A 219 -12.15 -2.15 26.49
CA ARG A 219 -11.16 -2.21 27.59
C ARG A 219 -9.76 -2.60 27.14
N LYS A 220 -9.59 -3.10 25.90
CA LYS A 220 -8.27 -3.50 25.39
C LYS A 220 -7.33 -2.28 25.35
N PRO A 221 -6.08 -2.39 25.82
CA PRO A 221 -5.13 -1.30 25.72
C PRO A 221 -4.92 -0.86 24.26
N GLN A 222 -4.72 0.44 24.06
CA GLN A 222 -4.34 0.96 22.74
C GLN A 222 -2.91 0.49 22.40
N PRO A 223 -2.64 0.12 21.14
CA PRO A 223 -1.28 -0.18 20.69
C PRO A 223 -0.37 1.03 20.87
N SER A 224 0.94 0.78 21.02
CA SER A 224 1.90 1.86 21.13
C SER A 224 1.92 2.73 19.87
N ALA A 225 2.12 4.04 20.05
CA ALA A 225 2.19 5.00 18.94
C ALA A 225 3.28 4.63 17.91
N ARG A 226 4.39 4.05 18.37
CA ARG A 226 5.47 3.55 17.51
C ARG A 226 5.00 2.44 16.56
N LEU A 227 4.25 1.46 17.07
CA LEU A 227 3.74 0.36 16.25
C LEU A 227 2.72 0.85 15.22
N ILE A 228 1.86 1.80 15.60
CA ILE A 228 0.89 2.42 14.70
C ILE A 228 1.60 3.21 13.59
N GLY A 229 2.55 4.08 13.95
CA GLY A 229 3.34 4.86 12.99
C GLY A 229 4.08 3.98 11.99
N PHE A 230 4.71 2.90 12.47
CA PHE A 230 5.35 1.91 11.62
C PHE A 230 4.37 1.24 10.66
N SER A 231 3.20 0.83 11.15
CA SER A 231 2.18 0.16 10.33
C SER A 231 1.69 1.03 9.17
N VAL A 232 1.44 2.31 9.45
CA VAL A 232 1.08 3.30 8.41
C VAL A 232 2.23 3.48 7.42
N TYR A 233 3.46 3.65 7.92
CA TYR A 233 4.64 3.80 7.08
C TYR A 233 4.89 2.58 6.17
N ALA A 234 4.67 1.36 6.66
CA ALA A 234 4.78 0.14 5.88
C ALA A 234 3.78 0.12 4.71
N CYS A 235 2.55 0.60 4.93
CA CYS A 235 1.57 0.74 3.85
C CYS A 235 2.01 1.77 2.80
N TYR A 236 2.59 2.90 3.23
CA TYR A 236 3.15 3.89 2.31
C TYR A 236 4.35 3.34 1.53
N ALA A 237 5.19 2.52 2.16
CA ALA A 237 6.31 1.85 1.52
C ALA A 237 5.85 0.90 0.40
N VAL A 238 4.77 0.15 0.61
CA VAL A 238 4.18 -0.70 -0.44
C VAL A 238 3.80 0.14 -1.66
N MET A 239 3.05 1.23 -1.46
CA MET A 239 2.68 2.13 -2.56
C MET A 239 3.92 2.69 -3.28
N ALA A 240 4.88 3.19 -2.50
CA ALA A 240 6.09 3.79 -3.02
C ALA A 240 6.93 2.83 -3.88
N VAL A 241 7.11 1.60 -3.41
CA VAL A 241 7.87 0.58 -4.15
C VAL A 241 7.18 0.21 -5.44
N ILE A 242 5.85 0.05 -5.45
CA ILE A 242 5.11 -0.37 -6.65
C ILE A 242 5.22 0.69 -7.76
N TYR A 243 4.99 1.95 -7.42
CA TYR A 243 5.15 3.05 -8.39
C TYR A 243 6.60 3.18 -8.87
N PHE A 244 7.56 3.15 -7.94
CA PHE A 244 8.97 3.29 -8.27
C PHE A 244 9.46 2.17 -9.21
N VAL A 245 9.10 0.92 -8.90
CA VAL A 245 9.46 -0.23 -9.73
C VAL A 245 8.74 -0.18 -11.08
N SER A 246 7.51 0.33 -11.15
CA SER A 246 6.82 0.56 -12.43
C SER A 246 7.54 1.59 -13.31
N GLY A 247 8.04 2.67 -12.72
CA GLY A 247 8.86 3.65 -13.46
C GLY A 247 10.20 3.05 -13.91
N LEU A 248 10.85 2.27 -13.04
CA LEU A 248 12.10 1.59 -13.39
C LEU A 248 11.93 0.53 -14.48
N SER A 249 10.81 -0.20 -14.52
CA SER A 249 10.57 -1.20 -15.56
C SER A 249 10.45 -0.55 -16.94
N LYS A 250 9.81 0.62 -17.02
CA LYS A 250 9.71 1.43 -18.25
C LYS A 250 11.09 1.87 -18.76
N LEU A 251 11.91 2.40 -17.86
CA LEU A 251 13.30 2.77 -18.21
C LEU A 251 14.15 1.55 -18.60
N ARG A 252 13.90 0.39 -17.98
CA ARG A 252 14.62 -0.84 -18.31
C ARG A 252 14.25 -1.35 -19.71
N GLU A 253 12.98 -1.26 -20.08
CA GLU A 253 12.47 -1.82 -21.34
C GLU A 253 12.70 -0.89 -22.54
N SER A 254 12.59 0.43 -22.36
CA SER A 254 12.70 1.39 -23.48
C SER A 254 13.73 2.51 -23.24
N GLY A 255 14.46 2.52 -22.13
CA GLY A 255 15.45 3.57 -21.85
C GLY A 255 14.82 4.97 -21.83
N LEU A 256 15.56 5.93 -22.37
CA LEU A 256 15.07 7.31 -22.55
C LEU A 256 14.06 7.43 -23.71
N ASP A 257 13.98 6.44 -24.61
CA ASP A 257 12.99 6.44 -25.68
C ASP A 257 11.57 6.27 -25.14
N TRP A 258 11.40 5.85 -23.87
CA TRP A 258 10.09 5.68 -23.24
C TRP A 258 9.21 6.93 -23.39
N PHE A 259 9.73 8.12 -23.10
CA PHE A 259 8.97 9.37 -23.13
C PHE A 259 9.10 10.15 -24.45
N ARG A 260 9.62 9.54 -25.52
CA ARG A 260 9.56 10.16 -26.85
C ARG A 260 8.12 10.26 -27.32
N GLY A 261 7.79 11.38 -27.96
CA GLY A 261 6.44 11.67 -28.42
C GLY A 261 5.87 10.55 -29.28
N GLU A 262 6.63 10.12 -30.29
CA GLU A 262 6.29 9.02 -31.21
C GLU A 262 5.94 7.71 -30.49
N ASN A 263 6.73 7.34 -29.47
CA ASN A 263 6.53 6.10 -28.71
C ASN A 263 5.31 6.20 -27.78
N ILE A 264 5.10 7.35 -27.14
CA ILE A 264 3.92 7.57 -26.29
C ILE A 264 2.65 7.63 -27.14
N GLU A 265 2.67 8.35 -28.26
CA GLU A 265 1.57 8.38 -29.21
C GLU A 265 1.17 6.97 -29.64
N GLN A 266 2.14 6.16 -30.10
CA GLN A 266 1.89 4.78 -30.50
C GLN A 266 1.23 3.97 -29.38
N LYS A 267 1.72 4.07 -28.14
CA LYS A 267 1.14 3.35 -27.00
C LYS A 267 -0.29 3.82 -26.70
N LEU A 268 -0.53 5.12 -26.65
CA LEU A 268 -1.85 5.69 -26.39
C LEU A 268 -2.88 5.30 -27.47
N VAL A 269 -2.45 5.26 -28.73
CA VAL A 269 -3.31 4.83 -29.85
C VAL A 269 -3.61 3.34 -29.74
N MET A 270 -2.59 2.50 -29.51
CA MET A 270 -2.79 1.04 -29.38
C MET A 270 -3.73 0.70 -28.22
N ASP A 271 -3.50 1.28 -27.04
CA ASP A 271 -4.34 1.03 -25.87
C ASP A 271 -5.79 1.53 -26.09
N ALA A 272 -5.98 2.64 -26.81
CA ALA A 272 -7.31 3.13 -27.15
C ALA A 272 -8.03 2.26 -28.18
N LEU A 273 -7.30 1.59 -29.09
CA LEU A 273 -7.90 0.65 -30.04
C LEU A 273 -8.25 -0.70 -29.40
N GLU A 274 -7.53 -1.09 -28.34
CA GLU A 274 -7.72 -2.35 -27.62
C GLU A 274 -8.06 -2.12 -26.12
N PRO A 275 -9.23 -1.51 -25.80
CA PRO A 275 -9.56 -1.16 -24.43
C PRO A 275 -9.80 -2.40 -23.56
N ILE A 276 -9.27 -2.37 -22.33
CA ILE A 276 -9.30 -3.53 -21.40
C ILE A 276 -10.57 -3.54 -20.52
N PHE A 277 -11.19 -2.39 -20.26
CA PHE A 277 -12.36 -2.31 -19.35
C PHE A 277 -13.50 -1.42 -19.84
N LEU A 278 -13.21 -0.28 -20.47
CA LEU A 278 -14.22 0.73 -20.82
C LEU A 278 -14.11 1.15 -22.28
N ASP A 279 -14.96 0.58 -23.13
CA ASP A 279 -15.05 0.96 -24.55
C ASP A 279 -16.16 2.00 -24.78
N TYR A 280 -15.89 3.25 -24.41
CA TYR A 280 -16.75 4.38 -24.76
C TYR A 280 -16.35 4.99 -26.12
N LYS A 281 -17.35 5.50 -26.85
CA LYS A 281 -17.21 5.89 -28.28
C LYS A 281 -16.20 7.01 -28.54
N TRP A 282 -16.03 7.93 -27.60
CA TRP A 282 -15.12 9.07 -27.75
C TRP A 282 -13.75 8.72 -27.17
N LYS A 283 -12.68 8.80 -27.97
CA LYS A 283 -11.32 8.43 -27.53
C LYS A 283 -10.39 9.64 -27.60
N ALA A 284 -9.93 10.13 -26.44
CA ALA A 284 -9.16 11.37 -26.36
C ALA A 284 -7.82 11.30 -27.14
N SER A 285 -7.17 10.13 -27.12
CA SER A 285 -5.94 9.87 -27.89
C SER A 285 -6.18 9.96 -29.40
N LEU A 286 -7.25 9.34 -29.91
CA LEU A 286 -7.61 9.43 -31.33
C LEU A 286 -7.98 10.87 -31.72
N TRP A 287 -8.65 11.61 -30.85
CA TRP A 287 -8.96 13.02 -31.08
C TRP A 287 -7.67 13.85 -31.23
N LEU A 288 -6.67 13.65 -30.36
CA LEU A 288 -5.38 14.34 -30.45
C LEU A 288 -4.66 14.04 -31.76
N VAL A 289 -4.60 12.78 -32.16
CA VAL A 289 -3.96 12.35 -33.42
C VAL A 289 -4.70 12.92 -34.64
N GLN A 290 -6.04 12.85 -34.66
CA GLN A 290 -6.86 13.41 -35.74
C GLN A 290 -6.67 14.93 -35.91
N HIS A 291 -6.42 15.64 -34.81
CA HIS A 291 -6.17 17.08 -34.81
C HIS A 291 -4.68 17.44 -34.89
N HIS A 292 -3.82 16.49 -35.27
CA HIS A 292 -2.39 16.69 -35.50
C HIS A 292 -1.68 17.33 -34.29
N ALA A 293 -1.99 16.83 -33.09
CA ALA A 293 -1.29 17.25 -31.88
C ALA A 293 0.23 17.06 -32.05
N PRO A 294 1.06 18.07 -31.75
CA PRO A 294 2.50 17.97 -31.93
C PRO A 294 3.15 17.00 -30.93
N ASP A 295 4.23 16.34 -31.35
CA ASP A 295 4.95 15.28 -30.61
C ASP A 295 5.33 15.65 -29.17
N TYR A 296 5.63 16.94 -28.92
CA TYR A 296 6.01 17.39 -27.58
C TYR A 296 4.86 17.23 -26.57
N ILE A 297 3.59 17.24 -27.00
CA ILE A 297 2.45 17.00 -26.11
C ILE A 297 2.51 15.57 -25.58
N PHE A 298 2.72 14.59 -26.48
CA PHE A 298 2.88 13.19 -26.11
C PHE A 298 4.13 12.97 -25.24
N ALA A 299 5.23 13.64 -25.56
CA ALA A 299 6.44 13.60 -24.74
C ALA A 299 6.21 14.13 -23.31
N ILE A 300 5.46 15.23 -23.16
CA ILE A 300 5.08 15.78 -21.85
C ILE A 300 4.23 14.78 -21.08
N ILE A 301 3.23 14.15 -21.71
CA ILE A 301 2.38 13.13 -21.07
C ILE A 301 3.25 11.97 -20.54
N GLY A 302 4.13 11.43 -21.38
CA GLY A 302 5.04 10.36 -20.99
C GLY A 302 6.00 10.76 -19.86
N ALA A 303 6.57 11.97 -19.95
CA ALA A 303 7.48 12.50 -18.94
C ALA A 303 6.79 12.69 -17.58
N ILE A 304 5.56 13.22 -17.55
CA ILE A 304 4.78 13.37 -16.31
C ILE A 304 4.56 12.01 -15.66
N GLY A 305 4.10 11.02 -16.42
CA GLY A 305 3.89 9.66 -15.90
C GLY A 305 5.17 9.10 -15.25
N LEU A 306 6.30 9.24 -15.94
CA LEU A 306 7.58 8.74 -15.46
C LEU A 306 8.10 9.49 -14.22
N ILE A 307 7.98 10.82 -14.20
CA ILE A 307 8.36 11.66 -13.05
C ILE A 307 7.53 11.27 -11.82
N VAL A 308 6.23 11.06 -11.98
CA VAL A 308 5.34 10.68 -10.89
C VAL A 308 5.70 9.30 -10.35
N GLU A 309 5.91 8.32 -11.22
CA GLU A 309 6.26 6.95 -10.84
C GLU A 309 7.59 6.87 -10.09
N LEU A 310 8.65 7.46 -10.67
CA LEU A 310 9.98 7.47 -10.05
C LEU A 310 10.01 8.37 -8.80
N GLY A 311 9.33 9.51 -8.86
CA GLY A 311 9.24 10.48 -7.78
C GLY A 311 8.42 10.00 -6.59
N TYR A 312 7.56 8.98 -6.76
CA TYR A 312 6.68 8.49 -5.71
C TYR A 312 7.46 7.99 -4.48
N ILE A 313 8.70 7.51 -4.64
CA ILE A 313 9.55 7.11 -3.51
C ILE A 313 9.75 8.24 -2.46
N SER A 314 9.63 9.50 -2.90
CA SER A 314 9.74 10.68 -2.03
C SER A 314 8.66 10.76 -0.95
N VAL A 315 7.51 10.07 -1.10
CA VAL A 315 6.44 10.03 -0.07
C VAL A 315 6.92 9.45 1.25
N LEU A 316 7.97 8.63 1.23
CA LEU A 316 8.56 8.05 2.44
C LEU A 316 9.28 9.12 3.27
N PHE A 317 9.86 10.12 2.62
CA PHE A 317 10.79 11.06 3.25
C PHE A 317 10.18 12.45 3.48
N SER A 318 9.21 12.88 2.67
CA SER A 318 8.65 14.23 2.71
C SER A 318 7.14 14.24 2.99
N ARG A 319 6.70 15.08 3.94
CA ARG A 319 5.27 15.31 4.21
C ARG A 319 4.57 15.99 3.04
N THR A 320 5.26 16.92 2.37
CA THR A 320 4.74 17.58 1.17
C THR A 320 4.58 16.58 0.04
N ALA A 321 5.53 15.66 -0.14
CA ALA A 321 5.42 14.61 -1.15
C ALA A 321 4.22 13.68 -0.91
N ARG A 322 3.86 13.41 0.35
CA ARG A 322 2.65 12.63 0.70
C ARG A 322 1.34 13.30 0.30
N ILE A 323 1.37 14.56 -0.11
CA ILE A 323 0.20 15.26 -0.65
C ILE A 323 0.34 15.36 -2.17
N ILE A 324 1.49 15.85 -2.65
CA ILE A 324 1.72 16.12 -4.08
C ILE A 324 1.74 14.82 -4.89
N MET A 325 2.49 13.79 -4.47
CA MET A 325 2.68 12.58 -5.28
C MET A 325 1.39 11.76 -5.40
N PRO A 326 0.60 11.50 -4.33
CA PRO A 326 -0.67 10.82 -4.49
C PRO A 326 -1.68 11.59 -5.35
N ALA A 327 -1.71 12.93 -5.24
CA ALA A 327 -2.56 13.76 -6.10
C ALA A 327 -2.11 13.70 -7.58
N ALA A 328 -0.80 13.77 -7.83
CA ALA A 328 -0.24 13.65 -9.17
C ALA A 328 -0.48 12.25 -9.76
N ALA A 329 -0.30 11.18 -8.97
CA ALA A 329 -0.59 9.81 -9.38
C ALA A 329 -2.08 9.59 -9.66
N PHE A 330 -2.97 10.18 -8.86
CA PHE A 330 -4.40 10.20 -9.16
C PHE A 330 -4.67 10.86 -10.52
N GLY A 331 -4.03 12.01 -10.79
CA GLY A 331 -4.12 12.70 -12.08
C GLY A 331 -3.59 11.86 -13.25
N VAL A 332 -2.46 11.15 -13.07
CA VAL A 332 -1.91 10.23 -14.07
C VAL A 332 -2.90 9.11 -14.37
N HIS A 333 -3.50 8.48 -13.35
CA HIS A 333 -4.49 7.41 -13.56
C HIS A 333 -5.78 7.91 -14.20
N LEU A 334 -6.20 9.14 -13.90
CA LEU A 334 -7.31 9.77 -14.62
C LEU A 334 -6.93 10.03 -16.09
N GLY A 335 -5.69 10.45 -16.35
CA GLY A 335 -5.15 10.56 -17.70
C GLY A 335 -5.14 9.22 -18.43
N ILE A 336 -4.65 8.16 -17.80
CA ILE A 336 -4.68 6.79 -18.35
C ILE A 336 -6.12 6.38 -18.69
N LEU A 337 -7.08 6.64 -17.80
CA LEU A 337 -8.49 6.33 -18.07
C LEU A 337 -9.02 7.09 -19.30
N LEU A 338 -8.64 8.36 -19.46
CA LEU A 338 -9.09 9.22 -20.56
C LEU A 338 -8.40 8.93 -21.90
N PHE A 339 -7.08 8.65 -21.88
CA PHE A 339 -6.27 8.51 -23.09
C PHE A 339 -6.06 7.04 -23.50
N GLN A 340 -6.01 6.12 -22.55
CA GLN A 340 -5.77 4.69 -22.78
C GLN A 340 -7.01 3.81 -22.54
N HIS A 341 -8.10 4.35 -21.99
CA HIS A 341 -9.32 3.58 -21.71
C HIS A 341 -9.14 2.40 -20.74
N ILE A 342 -8.11 2.49 -19.87
CA ILE A 342 -7.80 1.48 -18.86
C ILE A 342 -8.19 2.02 -17.48
N LEU A 343 -9.02 1.26 -16.76
CA LEU A 343 -9.43 1.60 -15.39
C LEU A 343 -8.54 0.89 -14.36
N PHE A 344 -7.64 1.64 -13.73
CA PHE A 344 -6.91 1.18 -12.53
C PHE A 344 -7.64 1.63 -11.25
N LEU A 345 -8.80 1.03 -10.99
CA LEU A 345 -9.67 1.41 -9.86
C LEU A 345 -8.93 1.36 -8.51
N ASP A 346 -8.12 0.32 -8.30
CA ASP A 346 -7.33 0.18 -7.09
C ASP A 346 -6.32 1.31 -6.94
N LEU A 347 -5.60 1.66 -8.00
CA LEU A 347 -4.62 2.74 -7.96
C LEU A 347 -5.27 4.11 -7.77
N LEU A 348 -6.47 4.36 -8.29
CA LEU A 348 -7.25 5.58 -8.02
C LEU A 348 -7.67 5.66 -6.54
N VAL A 349 -8.34 4.62 -6.03
CA VAL A 349 -8.89 4.62 -4.66
C VAL A 349 -7.77 4.61 -3.62
N LEU A 350 -6.69 3.86 -3.84
CA LEU A 350 -5.61 3.73 -2.87
C LEU A 350 -4.73 4.98 -2.77
N GLN A 351 -4.85 5.99 -3.64
CA GLN A 351 -4.21 7.29 -3.39
C GLN A 351 -4.76 7.96 -2.13
N PHE A 352 -6.03 7.69 -1.78
CA PHE A 352 -6.67 8.28 -0.61
C PHE A 352 -6.14 7.74 0.73
N ILE A 353 -5.27 6.72 0.73
CA ILE A 353 -4.61 6.27 1.96
C ILE A 353 -3.71 7.34 2.59
N PHE A 354 -3.31 8.35 1.80
CA PHE A 354 -2.45 9.45 2.25
C PHE A 354 -3.23 10.65 2.81
N LEU A 355 -4.57 10.64 2.73
CA LEU A 355 -5.39 11.69 3.33
C LEU A 355 -5.19 11.73 4.85
N GLU A 356 -4.93 12.91 5.39
CA GLU A 356 -4.83 13.13 6.84
C GLU A 356 -6.23 13.12 7.48
N VAL A 357 -6.75 11.93 7.79
CA VAL A 357 -8.14 11.76 8.21
C VAL A 357 -8.46 12.53 9.49
N ASP A 358 -7.51 12.64 10.41
CA ASP A 358 -7.70 13.42 11.64
C ASP A 358 -7.97 14.91 11.35
N ARG A 359 -7.28 15.50 10.37
CA ARG A 359 -7.52 16.89 9.97
C ARG A 359 -8.90 17.06 9.35
N ILE A 360 -9.30 16.12 8.49
CA ILE A 360 -10.62 16.13 7.83
C ILE A 360 -11.72 16.04 8.89
N LEU A 361 -11.60 15.14 9.86
CA LEU A 361 -12.59 15.00 10.92
C LEU A 361 -12.67 16.25 11.81
N ILE A 362 -11.53 16.84 12.17
CA ILE A 362 -11.52 18.09 12.94
C ILE A 362 -12.19 19.22 12.14
N PHE A 363 -11.91 19.32 10.84
CA PHE A 363 -12.54 20.30 9.96
C PHE A 363 -14.07 20.09 9.90
N LEU A 364 -14.53 18.86 9.65
CA LEU A 364 -15.95 18.53 9.60
C LEU A 364 -16.66 18.81 10.92
N GLN A 365 -16.04 18.45 12.06
CA GLN A 365 -16.58 18.73 13.38
C GLN A 365 -16.72 20.24 13.64
N ARG A 366 -15.74 21.04 13.20
CA ARG A 366 -15.77 22.50 13.38
C ARG A 366 -16.86 23.16 12.54
N HIS A 367 -17.12 22.66 11.33
CA HIS A 367 -18.03 23.32 10.40
C HIS A 367 -19.48 22.83 10.54
N PHE A 368 -19.69 21.53 10.74
CA PHE A 368 -21.03 20.92 10.74
C PHE A 368 -21.57 20.59 12.13
N TRP A 369 -20.74 20.56 13.18
CA TRP A 369 -21.18 20.19 14.54
C TRP A 369 -20.67 21.13 15.66
N PRO A 370 -20.93 22.45 15.57
CA PRO A 370 -20.43 23.40 16.56
C PRO A 370 -20.94 23.15 17.98
N GLU A 371 -22.15 22.56 18.13
CA GLU A 371 -22.83 22.39 19.43
C GLU A 371 -22.23 21.28 20.33
N CYS A 372 -21.46 20.33 19.78
CA CYS A 372 -20.83 19.27 20.59
C CYS A 372 -19.69 19.77 21.51
N ARG A 373 -19.26 21.03 21.37
CA ARG A 373 -18.14 21.60 22.14
C ARG A 373 -18.47 21.82 23.64
N ILE A 374 -19.75 21.92 24.01
CA ILE A 374 -20.15 22.39 25.35
C ILE A 374 -20.14 21.26 26.40
N ARG A 375 -20.24 19.98 26.03
CA ARG A 375 -20.34 18.88 27.02
C ARG A 375 -19.01 18.34 27.55
N ASP A 376 -17.93 18.37 26.78
CA ASP A 376 -16.64 17.79 27.22
C ASP A 376 -15.83 18.72 28.14
N VAL A 377 -16.06 20.04 28.08
CA VAL A 377 -15.43 20.98 29.03
C VAL A 377 -16.11 20.91 30.41
N CYS A 378 -17.42 20.68 30.48
CA CYS A 378 -18.13 20.55 31.75
C CYS A 378 -17.80 19.25 32.50
N SER A 379 -17.49 18.13 31.81
CA SER A 379 -17.17 16.86 32.48
C SER A 379 -15.77 16.80 33.11
N LEU A 380 -14.84 17.68 32.72
CA LEU A 380 -13.51 17.80 33.32
C LEU A 380 -13.48 18.76 34.52
N SER A 381 -14.41 19.72 34.58
CA SER A 381 -14.55 20.61 35.76
C SER A 381 -15.27 19.95 36.95
N GLY A 382 -16.12 18.93 36.70
CA GLY A 382 -16.89 18.24 37.75
C GLY A 382 -16.11 17.21 38.59
N ARG A 383 -14.82 16.97 38.31
CA ARG A 383 -13.96 16.07 39.12
C ARG A 383 -12.93 16.79 39.99
N LEU A 384 -12.92 18.13 39.99
CA LEU A 384 -12.08 18.96 40.86
C LEU A 384 -12.89 19.70 41.95
N GLY A 385 -14.08 19.18 42.28
CA GLY A 385 -14.91 19.66 43.38
C GLY A 385 -14.39 19.26 44.76
N LEU A 386 -13.55 20.15 45.31
CA LEU A 386 -13.44 20.54 46.72
C LEU A 386 -13.38 19.45 47.81
N ALA A 387 -12.14 19.11 48.19
CA ALA A 387 -11.82 18.75 49.56
C ALA A 387 -11.67 20.05 50.40
N HIS A 388 -12.75 20.51 51.04
CA HIS A 388 -12.66 21.49 52.12
C HIS A 388 -12.28 20.75 53.42
N ARG A 389 -11.01 20.84 53.82
CA ARG A 389 -10.54 20.47 55.17
C ARG A 389 -10.16 21.73 55.94
N ILE A 390 -11.03 22.09 56.88
CA ILE A 390 -10.77 22.40 58.30
C ILE A 390 -9.41 23.05 58.63
N LEU A 391 -9.46 24.29 59.12
CA LEU A 391 -8.48 24.86 60.05
C LEU A 391 -9.22 25.28 61.34
N PRO A 392 -8.68 25.00 62.54
CA PRO A 392 -9.29 25.36 63.81
C PRO A 392 -8.87 26.76 64.26
N ALA A 393 -9.74 27.40 65.05
CA ALA A 393 -9.40 28.45 66.00
C ALA A 393 -9.88 28.00 67.38
#